data_AF-A0A7J6T6U9-F1
#
_entry.id   AF-A0A7J6T6U9-F1
#
_cell.length_a   1.000
_cell.length_b   1.000
_cell.length_c   1.000
_cell.angle_alpha   90.00
_cell.angle_beta   90.00
_cell.angle_gamma   90.00
#
_symmetry.space_group_name_H-M   'P 1'
#
loop_
_entity.id
_entity.type
_entity.pdbx_description
1 polymer ?
#
loop_
_entity_poly.entity_id
_entity_poly.type
_entity_poly.pdbx_seq_one_letter_code
_entity_poly.pdbx_strand_id
1 'polypeptide(L)'
;YWYYSLMTIILLVMLEIMTIKRRIRDMSEIRSIKPPIYELAVLREGRWTFIPSSRLLPGDIVCVTTNNPVVPADMLILAGSSAVVNESMLTGESTPNLKESILSSSDIKLNCRGVHKDNILFSGTRLVLTKPPTAP
;
A
#
# COMPACT_ATOMS: atom_id res chain seq x y z
N TYR A 1 -16.38 11.62 -57.74
CA TYR A 1 -16.70 12.40 -56.53
C TYR A 1 -17.10 11.55 -55.33
N TRP A 2 -18.00 10.57 -55.45
CA TRP A 2 -18.43 9.70 -54.33
C TRP A 2 -17.31 8.86 -53.67
N TYR A 3 -16.32 8.40 -54.46
CA TYR A 3 -15.20 7.60 -53.97
C TYR A 3 -14.36 8.31 -52.88
N TYR A 4 -14.12 9.62 -53.01
CA TYR A 4 -13.38 10.39 -52.00
C TYR A 4 -14.14 10.45 -50.68
N SER A 5 -15.46 10.61 -50.72
CA SER A 5 -16.31 10.59 -49.52
C SER A 5 -16.36 9.21 -48.86
N LEU A 6 -16.32 8.13 -49.65
CA LEU A 6 -16.28 6.78 -49.10
C LEU A 6 -14.93 6.50 -48.42
N MET A 7 -13.83 6.93 -49.05
CA MET A 7 -12.48 6.78 -48.52
C MET A 7 -12.30 7.51 -47.18
N THR A 8 -12.82 8.75 -47.07
CA THR A 8 -12.72 9.53 -45.82
C THR A 8 -13.54 8.93 -44.69
N ILE A 9 -14.72 8.37 -44.96
CA ILE A 9 -15.54 7.67 -43.95
C ILE A 9 -14.79 6.44 -43.42
N ILE A 10 -14.20 5.64 -44.30
CA ILE A 10 -13.41 4.47 -43.89
C ILE A 10 -12.21 4.88 -43.03
N LEU A 11 -11.52 5.96 -43.41
CA LEU A 11 -10.41 6.51 -42.62
C LEU A 11 -10.86 6.97 -41.22
N LEU A 12 -11.98 7.69 -41.13
CA LEU A 12 -12.54 8.14 -39.85
C LEU A 12 -12.93 6.96 -38.96
N VAL A 13 -13.59 5.95 -39.53
CA VAL A 13 -13.97 4.73 -38.79
C VAL A 13 -12.73 4.00 -38.27
N MET A 14 -11.68 3.87 -39.08
CA MET A 14 -10.42 3.25 -38.65
C MET A 14 -9.75 4.03 -37.51
N LEU A 15 -9.74 5.36 -37.58
CA LEU A 15 -9.16 6.23 -36.55
C LEU A 15 -9.91 6.11 -35.22
N GLU A 16 -11.24 6.08 -35.25
CA GLU A 16 -12.06 5.86 -34.06
C GLU A 16 -11.80 4.49 -33.43
N ILE A 17 -11.73 3.42 -34.24
CA ILE A 17 -11.42 2.08 -33.76
C ILE A 17 -10.04 2.03 -33.08
N MET A 18 -9.02 2.66 -33.68
CA MET A 18 -7.68 2.72 -33.08
C MET A 18 -7.68 3.47 -31.75
N THR A 19 -8.38 4.60 -31.68
CA THR A 19 -8.47 5.44 -30.47
C THR A 19 -9.17 4.70 -29.33
N ILE A 20 -10.27 4.00 -29.64
CA ILE A 20 -11.00 3.18 -28.66
C ILE A 20 -10.13 2.03 -28.16
N LYS A 21 -9.43 1.32 -29.06
CA LYS A 21 -8.52 0.22 -28.67
C LYS A 21 -7.40 0.69 -27.76
N ARG A 22 -6.83 1.87 -28.03
CA ARG A 22 -5.83 2.49 -27.16
C ARG A 22 -6.40 2.77 -25.78
N ARG A 23 -7.57 3.42 -25.71
CA ARG A 23 -8.25 3.75 -24.46
C ARG A 23 -8.56 2.51 -23.60
N ILE A 24 -8.99 1.41 -24.24
CA ILE A 24 -9.27 0.15 -23.53
C ILE A 24 -7.99 -0.45 -22.95
N ARG A 25 -6.88 -0.43 -23.70
CA ARG A 25 -5.59 -0.93 -23.21
C ARG A 25 -5.10 -0.12 -22.02
N ASP A 26 -5.11 1.21 -22.14
CA ASP A 26 -4.66 2.11 -21.07
C ASP A 26 -5.45 1.88 -19.77
N MET A 27 -6.77 1.70 -19.86
CA MET A 27 -7.60 1.37 -18.68
C MET A 27 -7.35 -0.03 -18.12
N SER A 28 -7.01 -1.00 -18.97
CA SER A 28 -6.72 -2.37 -18.51
C SER A 28 -5.43 -2.44 -17.69
N GLU A 29 -4.43 -1.62 -18.03
CA GLU A 29 -3.15 -1.56 -17.32
C GLU A 29 -3.34 -1.00 -15.90
N ILE A 30 -4.10 0.09 -15.74
CA ILE A 30 -4.39 0.68 -14.42
C ILE A 30 -5.11 -0.34 -13.52
N ARG A 31 -6.04 -1.13 -14.07
CA ARG A 31 -6.80 -2.13 -13.31
C ARG A 31 -5.94 -3.31 -12.87
N SER A 32 -4.80 -3.54 -13.52
CA SER A 32 -3.89 -4.64 -13.18
C SER A 32 -2.96 -4.31 -12.01
N ILE A 33 -2.88 -3.05 -11.58
CA ILE A 33 -2.08 -2.61 -10.44
C ILE A 33 -2.78 -3.10 -9.17
N LYS A 34 -2.35 -4.26 -8.68
CA LYS A 34 -2.70 -4.79 -7.36
C LYS A 34 -1.48 -4.70 -6.45
N PRO A 35 -1.66 -4.40 -5.17
CA PRO A 35 -0.56 -4.52 -4.22
C PRO A 35 -0.06 -5.97 -4.20
N PRO A 36 1.27 -6.18 -4.10
CA PRO A 36 1.84 -7.53 -4.07
C PRO A 36 1.30 -8.29 -2.85
N ILE A 37 0.88 -9.53 -3.07
CA ILE A 37 0.43 -10.44 -2.00
C ILE A 37 1.66 -11.20 -1.50
N TYR A 38 1.86 -11.21 -0.19
CA TYR A 38 2.96 -11.92 0.46
C TYR A 38 2.48 -12.52 1.79
N GLU A 39 3.25 -13.45 2.33
CA GLU A 39 2.95 -14.08 3.62
C GLU A 39 3.53 -13.25 4.78
N LEU A 40 2.72 -13.07 5.81
CA LEU A 40 3.13 -12.39 7.04
C LEU A 40 2.68 -13.18 8.26
N ALA A 41 3.43 -13.01 9.35
CA ALA A 41 3.11 -13.63 10.62
C ALA A 41 2.01 -12.83 11.31
N VAL A 42 0.89 -13.49 11.61
CA VAL A 42 -0.27 -12.97 12.30
C VAL A 42 -0.48 -13.76 13.59
N LEU A 43 -0.79 -13.06 14.68
CA LEU A 43 -1.14 -13.66 15.96
C LEU A 43 -2.64 -13.92 16.00
N ARG A 44 -3.05 -15.19 15.90
CA ARG A 44 -4.44 -15.64 16.04
C ARG A 44 -4.50 -16.74 17.09
N GLU A 45 -5.50 -16.69 17.97
CA GLU A 45 -5.70 -17.69 19.04
C GLU A 45 -4.44 -17.88 19.93
N GLY A 46 -3.65 -16.82 20.12
CA GLY A 46 -2.40 -16.87 20.89
C GLY A 46 -1.23 -17.59 20.21
N ARG A 47 -1.35 -17.96 18.93
CA ARG A 47 -0.29 -18.60 18.15
C ARG A 47 0.09 -17.76 16.93
N TRP A 48 1.39 -17.73 16.63
CA TRP A 48 1.89 -17.11 15.41
C TRP A 48 1.62 -18.03 14.22
N THR A 49 0.91 -17.52 13.23
CA THR A 49 0.54 -18.25 12.00
C THR A 49 0.89 -17.40 10.78
N PHE A 50 1.33 -18.04 9.69
CA PHE A 50 1.58 -17.35 8.44
C PHE A 50 0.31 -17.31 7.59
N ILE A 51 -0.10 -16.11 7.20
CA ILE A 51 -1.33 -15.87 6.44
C ILE A 51 -0.99 -14.89 5.29
N PRO A 52 -1.60 -15.05 4.11
CA PRO A 52 -1.43 -14.08 3.02
C PRO A 52 -2.02 -12.71 3.40
N SER A 53 -1.36 -11.64 2.96
CA SER A 53 -1.78 -10.24 3.19
C SER A 53 -3.20 -9.93 2.72
N SER A 54 -3.73 -10.68 1.76
CA SER A 54 -5.12 -10.55 1.29
C SER A 54 -6.19 -11.04 2.28
N ARG A 55 -5.81 -11.76 3.34
CA ARG A 55 -6.73 -12.33 4.36
C ARG A 55 -6.65 -11.60 5.72
N LEU A 56 -5.99 -10.44 5.76
CA LEU A 56 -5.92 -9.62 6.95
C LEU A 56 -7.27 -9.02 7.29
N LEU A 57 -7.60 -9.02 8.58
CA LEU A 57 -8.82 -8.41 9.11
C LEU A 57 -8.48 -7.28 10.08
N PRO A 58 -9.34 -6.26 10.21
CA PRO A 58 -9.17 -5.23 11.23
C PRO A 58 -9.08 -5.85 12.63
N GLY A 59 -8.03 -5.50 13.38
CA GLY A 59 -7.78 -6.03 14.74
C GLY A 59 -6.80 -7.20 14.80
N ASP A 60 -6.37 -7.75 13.66
CA ASP A 60 -5.27 -8.72 13.64
C ASP A 60 -3.95 -8.07 14.10
N ILE A 61 -3.19 -8.76 14.95
CA ILE A 61 -1.84 -8.37 15.34
C ILE A 61 -0.85 -9.04 14.39
N VAL A 62 -0.01 -8.23 13.75
CA VAL A 62 0.93 -8.70 12.74
C VAL A 62 2.37 -8.39 13.14
N CYS A 63 3.29 -9.27 12.75
CA CYS A 63 4.72 -9.01 12.84
C CYS A 63 5.23 -8.63 11.45
N VAL A 64 5.67 -7.38 11.31
CA VAL A 64 6.27 -6.89 10.06
C VAL A 64 7.78 -6.88 10.21
N THR A 65 8.47 -7.45 9.23
CA THR A 65 9.94 -7.55 9.19
C THR A 65 10.46 -6.89 7.91
N THR A 66 11.74 -6.54 7.89
CA THR A 66 12.41 -5.97 6.69
C THR A 66 12.38 -6.91 5.46
N ASN A 67 12.08 -8.20 5.64
CA ASN A 67 11.90 -9.14 4.53
C ASN A 67 10.66 -8.83 3.68
N ASN A 68 9.67 -8.14 4.24
CA ASN A 68 8.43 -7.78 3.57
C ASN A 68 8.44 -6.27 3.30
N PRO A 69 8.88 -5.84 2.10
CA PRO A 69 9.26 -4.45 1.90
C PRO A 69 8.07 -3.49 1.88
N VAL A 70 6.84 -3.94 1.63
CA VAL A 70 5.67 -3.04 1.46
C VAL A 70 4.64 -3.32 2.53
N VAL A 71 4.20 -2.30 3.26
CA VAL A 71 3.14 -2.42 4.27
C VAL A 71 1.79 -2.73 3.59
N PRO A 72 1.03 -3.76 4.03
CA PRO A 72 -0.13 -4.25 3.28
C PRO A 72 -1.45 -3.53 3.62
N ALA A 73 -1.52 -2.89 4.78
CA ALA A 73 -2.68 -2.15 5.27
C ALA A 73 -2.21 -1.04 6.23
N ASP A 74 -3.07 -0.09 6.54
CA ASP A 74 -2.76 0.91 7.57
C ASP A 74 -2.68 0.21 8.94
N MET A 75 -1.56 0.39 9.64
CA MET A 75 -1.22 -0.35 10.86
C MET A 75 -0.76 0.61 11.96
N LEU A 76 -1.06 0.26 13.20
CA LEU A 76 -0.54 0.97 14.38
C LEU A 76 0.65 0.20 14.95
N ILE A 77 1.75 0.89 15.25
CA ILE A 77 2.93 0.28 15.88
C ILE A 77 2.65 0.10 17.38
N LEU A 78 2.43 -1.15 17.77
CA LEU A 78 2.17 -1.54 19.17
C LEU A 78 3.45 -1.79 19.97
N ALA A 79 4.46 -2.37 19.34
CA ALA A 79 5.72 -2.73 19.97
C ALA A 79 6.86 -2.71 18.95
N GLY A 80 7.97 -2.05 19.29
CA GLY A 80 9.16 -1.93 18.44
C GLY A 80 9.94 -0.65 18.76
N SER A 81 11.27 -0.73 18.73
CA SER A 81 12.11 0.40 19.16
C SER A 81 12.15 1.53 18.13
N SER A 82 12.17 1.19 16.83
CA SER A 82 11.94 2.15 15.73
C SER A 82 11.73 1.43 14.40
N ALA A 83 10.91 2.03 13.54
CA ALA A 83 10.73 1.62 12.14
C ALA A 83 11.07 2.79 11.22
N VAL A 84 11.90 2.55 10.21
CA VAL A 84 12.23 3.54 9.17
C VAL A 84 11.44 3.20 7.92
N VAL A 85 10.62 4.14 7.49
CA VAL A 85 9.64 3.96 6.42
C VAL A 85 9.88 4.98 5.34
N ASN A 86 9.84 4.54 4.09
CA ASN A 86 9.83 5.41 2.93
C ASN A 86 8.38 5.63 2.47
N GLU A 87 7.93 6.88 2.61
CA GLU A 87 6.58 7.32 2.25
C GLU A 87 6.53 8.01 0.89
N SER A 88 7.60 7.97 0.10
CA SER A 88 7.69 8.69 -1.20
C SER A 88 6.56 8.36 -2.16
N MET A 89 6.04 7.12 -2.13
CA MET A 89 4.89 6.71 -2.94
C MET A 89 3.56 7.36 -2.51
N LEU A 90 3.43 7.78 -1.25
CA LEU A 90 2.20 8.33 -0.68
C LEU A 90 2.26 9.86 -0.48
N THR A 91 3.37 10.38 0.05
CA THR A 91 3.57 11.80 0.37
C THR A 91 4.40 12.54 -0.66
N GLY A 92 5.16 11.83 -1.50
CA GLY A 92 6.12 12.44 -2.43
C GLY A 92 7.41 12.93 -1.78
N GLU A 93 7.58 12.69 -0.47
CA GLU A 93 8.79 13.08 0.25
C GLU A 93 9.86 12.01 0.09
N SER A 94 11.05 12.42 -0.36
CA SER A 94 12.19 11.51 -0.61
C SER A 94 12.92 11.09 0.66
N THR A 95 12.69 11.78 1.77
CA THR A 95 13.35 11.52 3.05
C THR A 95 12.63 10.41 3.79
N PRO A 96 13.36 9.38 4.28
CA PRO A 96 12.74 8.34 5.09
C PRO A 96 12.25 8.93 6.42
N ASN A 97 11.00 8.64 6.77
CA ASN A 97 10.39 9.05 8.03
C ASN A 97 10.60 7.96 9.09
N LEU A 98 11.00 8.39 10.28
CA LEU A 98 11.17 7.52 11.43
C LEU A 98 9.85 7.43 12.20
N LYS A 99 9.42 6.21 12.49
CA LYS A 99 8.20 5.91 13.23
C LYS A 99 8.52 5.17 14.51
N GLU A 100 7.83 5.53 15.57
CA GLU A 100 8.05 4.97 16.90
C GLU A 100 6.81 4.23 17.40
N SER A 101 7.04 3.29 18.31
CA SER A 101 5.98 2.60 19.03
C SER A 101 5.22 3.59 19.91
N ILE A 102 3.91 3.36 20.09
CA ILE A 102 3.12 4.13 21.05
C ILE A 102 3.58 3.84 22.50
N LEU A 103 4.55 4.62 22.97
CA LEU A 103 5.09 4.58 24.33
C LEU A 103 4.33 5.59 25.20
N SER A 104 3.04 5.38 25.42
CA SER A 104 2.34 6.10 26.50
C SER A 104 1.07 5.41 26.93
N SER A 105 1.13 4.99 28.19
CA SER A 105 0.04 4.66 29.10
C SER A 105 -0.97 5.81 29.23
N SER A 106 -2.17 5.63 28.70
CA SER A 106 -3.45 6.11 29.25
C SER A 106 -4.54 5.95 28.17
N ASP A 107 -5.79 5.80 28.59
CA ASP A 107 -7.02 5.71 27.79
C ASP A 107 -7.28 6.95 26.91
N ILE A 108 -6.32 7.34 26.07
CA ILE A 108 -6.43 8.44 25.13
C ILE A 108 -7.00 7.88 23.83
N LYS A 109 -8.12 8.44 23.38
CA LYS A 109 -8.69 8.11 22.06
C LYS A 109 -7.61 8.31 20.99
N LEU A 110 -7.35 7.25 20.22
CA LEU A 110 -6.42 7.27 19.08
C LEU A 110 -6.76 8.43 18.12
N ASN A 111 -5.97 9.49 18.18
CA ASN A 111 -6.04 10.59 17.22
C ASN A 111 -5.01 10.38 16.10
N CYS A 112 -5.47 9.74 15.03
CA CYS A 112 -4.68 9.41 13.84
C CYS A 112 -4.25 10.62 12.98
N ARG A 113 -4.80 11.81 13.21
CA ARG A 113 -4.47 13.05 12.47
C ARG A 113 -3.66 14.07 13.25
N GLY A 114 -3.41 13.81 14.53
CA GLY A 114 -2.67 14.71 15.42
C GLY A 114 -1.43 14.04 15.98
N VAL A 115 -1.42 13.82 17.29
CA VAL A 115 -0.26 13.39 18.08
C VAL A 115 0.25 11.99 17.72
N HIS A 116 -0.60 11.11 17.16
CA HIS A 116 -0.22 9.72 16.85
C HIS A 116 0.11 9.46 15.38
N LYS A 117 0.33 10.51 14.56
CA LYS A 117 0.68 10.35 13.14
C LYS A 117 1.96 9.52 12.96
N ASP A 118 2.94 9.74 13.82
CA ASP A 118 4.25 9.08 13.75
C ASP A 118 4.23 7.62 14.23
N ASN A 119 3.09 7.17 14.80
CA ASN A 119 2.90 5.81 15.30
C ASN A 119 2.17 4.90 14.29
N ILE A 120 1.66 5.48 13.19
CA ILE A 120 0.84 4.78 12.19
C ILE A 120 1.69 4.50 10.96
N LEU A 121 1.72 3.26 10.51
CA LEU A 121 2.23 2.84 9.21
C LEU A 121 1.11 2.92 8.18
N PHE A 122 1.39 3.47 7.00
CA PHE A 122 0.41 3.56 5.93
C PHE A 122 0.61 2.43 4.91
N SER A 123 -0.49 1.93 4.36
CA SER A 123 -0.48 0.97 3.25
C SER A 123 0.30 1.50 2.05
N GLY A 124 1.07 0.63 1.41
CA GLY A 124 1.88 0.98 0.22
C GLY A 124 3.19 1.70 0.52
N THR A 125 3.47 2.03 1.78
CA THR A 125 4.79 2.55 2.19
C THR A 125 5.83 1.43 2.26
N ARG A 126 7.09 1.78 2.02
CA ARG A 126 8.19 0.80 2.00
C ARG A 126 8.94 0.79 3.32
N LEU A 127 9.02 -0.36 3.98
CA LEU A 127 9.84 -0.54 5.16
C LEU A 127 11.31 -0.68 4.76
N VAL A 128 12.16 0.19 5.30
CA VAL A 128 13.60 0.21 5.06
C VAL A 128 14.33 -0.53 6.17
N LEU A 129 13.96 -0.25 7.42
CA LEU A 129 14.59 -0.82 8.60
C LEU A 129 13.56 -1.00 9.70
N THR A 130 13.62 -2.14 10.39
CA THR A 130 12.82 -2.39 11.60
C THR A 130 13.76 -2.82 12.72
N LYS A 131 13.68 -2.17 13.88
CA LYS A 131 14.35 -2.64 15.10
C LYS A 131 13.37 -3.47 15.93
N PRO A 132 13.74 -4.69 16.34
CA PRO A 132 12.90 -5.49 17.22
C PRO A 132 12.67 -4.74 18.55
N PRO A 133 11.55 -5.01 19.24
CA PRO A 133 11.33 -4.46 20.57
C PRO A 133 12.48 -4.89 21.49
N THR A 134 13.12 -3.93 22.15
CA THR A 134 14.06 -4.24 23.23
C THR A 134 13.26 -4.92 24.34
N ALA A 135 13.58 -6.17 24.67
CA ALA A 135 12.98 -6.84 25.82
C ALA A 135 13.22 -6.00 27.09
N PRO A 136 12.28 -5.96 28.05
CA PRO A 136 12.51 -5.34 29.34
C PRO A 136 13.65 -6.01 30.11
#